data_AF-A0A9E1VGA6-F1
#
_entry.id   AF-A0A9E1VGA6-F1
#
_cell.length_a   1.000
_cell.length_b   1.000
_cell.length_c   1.000
_cell.angle_alpha   90.00
_cell.angle_beta   90.00
_cell.angle_gamma   90.00
#
_symmetry.space_group_name_H-M   'P 1'
#
loop_
_entity.id
_entity.type
_entity.pdbx_description
1 polymer ?
#
loop_
_entity_poly.entity_id
_entity_poly.type
_entity_poly.pdbx_seq_one_letter_code
_entity_poly.pdbx_strand_id
1 'polypeptide(L)'
;MRNYFLFFFLLLFFNSCQKDAKNNIDTSIIEVDFMMYRFEQDFYENKGDNLEVLKENFPLLFPKNTPDSVWIAKIQDKDEQELYKETQKVYSSFSDIETELTSLFKYITYYNPTFNTPDIITVLSNIDYEYRVVYTDLLALISIDVYLGEDHPYYNDYPSYIKQNNIRERIVVDVANNIIESKLKPFNNRSFLAKMIYEGKKLYLLDLYLPSKPDEIKIGYSKEKFNWALANEEQVWKYFIENNLLYSTDTKLNKRFLEEAPFSKFYISEDRMSPGRIGQRIGWQIVRSFMDNNDVSLQDLLSLDEEEIFKNSKYKPRK
;
A
#
# COMPACT_ATOMS: atom_id res chain seq x y z
N MET A 1 23.12 6.97 -53.40
CA MET A 1 21.84 6.31 -53.03
C MET A 1 22.10 4.96 -52.37
N ARG A 2 22.67 4.97 -51.15
CA ARG A 2 22.96 3.74 -50.40
C ARG A 2 22.90 4.01 -48.88
N ASN A 3 21.95 4.87 -48.49
CA ASN A 3 21.82 5.39 -47.11
C ASN A 3 20.42 5.19 -46.50
N TYR A 4 19.52 4.40 -47.09
CA TYR A 4 18.14 4.29 -46.59
C TYR A 4 17.68 2.89 -46.19
N PHE A 5 18.47 1.84 -46.43
CA PHE A 5 18.04 0.46 -46.15
C PHE A 5 18.47 -0.07 -44.77
N LEU A 6 19.51 0.49 -44.16
CA LEU A 6 20.02 0.07 -42.84
C LEU A 6 19.33 0.77 -41.66
N PHE A 7 18.61 1.86 -41.90
CA PHE A 7 17.84 2.56 -40.86
C PHE A 7 16.43 1.97 -40.66
N PHE A 8 15.93 1.18 -41.62
CA PHE A 8 14.60 0.57 -41.55
C PHE A 8 14.56 -0.74 -40.77
N PHE A 9 15.71 -1.38 -40.54
CA PHE A 9 15.80 -2.64 -39.79
C PHE A 9 16.04 -2.44 -38.28
N LEU A 10 16.42 -1.22 -37.86
CA LEU A 10 16.60 -0.89 -36.43
C LEU A 10 15.31 -0.37 -35.76
N LEU A 11 14.23 -0.15 -36.53
CA LEU A 11 12.95 0.38 -36.03
C LEU A 11 11.90 -0.71 -35.73
N LEU A 12 12.23 -1.99 -35.94
CA LEU A 12 11.27 -3.11 -35.80
C LEU A 12 11.36 -3.90 -34.48
N PHE A 13 12.20 -3.50 -33.52
CA PHE A 13 12.36 -4.21 -32.24
C PHE A 13 11.76 -3.51 -31.01
N PHE A 14 10.97 -2.45 -31.18
CA PHE A 14 10.20 -1.83 -30.08
C PHE A 14 8.74 -2.27 -30.00
N ASN A 15 8.39 -3.45 -30.51
CA ASN A 15 7.18 -4.14 -30.04
C ASN A 15 7.54 -4.94 -28.79
N SER A 16 7.81 -4.21 -27.70
CA SER A 16 7.59 -4.74 -26.37
C SER A 16 6.11 -5.12 -26.32
N CYS A 17 5.82 -6.41 -26.33
CA CYS A 17 4.52 -6.89 -25.86
C CYS A 17 4.36 -6.36 -24.44
N GLN A 18 3.70 -5.21 -24.30
CA GLN A 18 2.97 -4.93 -23.07
C GLN A 18 2.10 -6.17 -22.87
N LYS A 19 2.43 -6.94 -21.84
CA LYS A 19 1.53 -7.98 -21.34
C LYS A 19 0.26 -7.21 -21.03
N ASP A 20 -0.74 -7.30 -21.90
CA ASP A 20 -2.03 -6.64 -21.69
C ASP A 20 -2.44 -6.93 -20.25
N ALA A 21 -2.71 -5.89 -19.48
CA ALA A 21 -3.08 -6.02 -18.09
C ALA A 21 -4.30 -6.97 -18.05
N LYS A 22 -4.10 -8.18 -17.52
CA LYS A 22 -5.14 -9.22 -17.43
C LYS A 22 -6.40 -8.79 -16.67
N ASN A 23 -6.40 -7.58 -16.10
CA ASN A 23 -7.45 -7.02 -15.26
C ASN A 23 -8.00 -5.69 -15.82
N ASN A 24 -8.16 -5.54 -17.14
CA ASN A 24 -8.92 -4.44 -17.73
C ASN A 24 -10.42 -4.68 -17.53
N ILE A 25 -10.87 -4.56 -16.29
CA ILE A 25 -12.28 -4.57 -15.93
C ILE A 25 -12.84 -3.19 -16.20
N ASP A 26 -13.94 -3.13 -16.94
CA ASP A 26 -14.67 -1.89 -17.13
C ASP A 26 -15.50 -1.58 -15.87
N THR A 27 -14.99 -0.66 -15.06
CA THR A 27 -15.67 -0.15 -13.86
C THR A 27 -16.45 1.13 -14.13
N SER A 28 -16.57 1.58 -15.39
CA SER A 28 -17.21 2.86 -15.73
C SER A 28 -18.67 2.93 -15.29
N ILE A 29 -19.37 1.79 -15.34
CA ILE A 29 -20.78 1.64 -14.93
C ILE A 29 -20.98 1.55 -13.41
N ILE A 30 -19.91 1.37 -12.64
CA ILE A 30 -20.00 1.28 -11.18
C ILE A 30 -20.02 2.69 -10.63
N GLU A 31 -21.09 3.02 -9.93
CA GLU A 31 -21.23 4.26 -9.17
C GLU A 31 -20.77 4.02 -7.74
N VAL A 32 -19.95 4.94 -7.24
CA VAL A 32 -19.55 5.00 -5.84
C VAL A 32 -19.76 6.43 -5.40
N ASP A 33 -20.32 6.59 -4.21
CA ASP A 33 -20.53 7.89 -3.57
C ASP A 33 -19.80 7.88 -2.23
N PHE A 34 -19.09 8.97 -1.96
CA PHE A 34 -18.43 9.22 -0.69
C PHE A 34 -18.11 10.70 -0.58
N MET A 35 -18.09 11.19 0.65
CA MET A 35 -17.68 12.55 0.95
C MET A 35 -16.23 12.56 1.42
N MET A 36 -15.50 13.59 1.02
CA MET A 36 -14.15 13.86 1.53
C MET A 36 -14.16 15.15 2.33
N TYR A 37 -13.87 15.05 3.62
CA TYR A 37 -13.85 16.17 4.55
C TYR A 37 -12.43 16.53 4.93
N ARG A 38 -12.07 17.77 4.67
CA ARG A 38 -10.79 18.36 5.09
C ARG A 38 -10.87 18.90 6.50
N PHE A 39 -11.09 18.01 7.47
CA PHE A 39 -11.28 18.38 8.87
C PHE A 39 -10.12 19.21 9.41
N GLU A 40 -8.89 18.92 9.01
CA GLU A 40 -7.72 19.70 9.39
C GLU A 40 -7.81 21.17 8.95
N GLN A 41 -8.38 21.47 7.78
CA GLN A 41 -8.58 22.87 7.36
C GLN A 41 -9.59 23.55 8.26
N ASP A 42 -10.74 22.92 8.47
CA ASP A 42 -11.79 23.49 9.32
C ASP A 42 -11.30 23.69 10.77
N PHE A 43 -10.45 22.78 11.26
CA PHE A 43 -9.89 22.81 12.62
C PHE A 43 -8.84 23.91 12.81
N TYR A 44 -7.90 24.09 11.87
CA TYR A 44 -6.78 25.03 12.04
C TYR A 44 -7.02 26.44 11.47
N GLU A 45 -7.87 26.63 10.47
CA GLU A 45 -8.07 27.94 9.80
C GLU A 45 -8.89 28.93 10.65
N ASN A 46 -9.93 28.43 11.31
CA ASN A 46 -10.88 29.25 12.08
C ASN A 46 -10.41 29.59 13.49
N LYS A 47 -9.17 29.19 13.86
CA LYS A 47 -8.52 29.51 15.15
C LYS A 47 -9.37 29.20 16.40
N GLY A 48 -10.27 28.23 16.29
CA GLY A 48 -11.14 27.78 17.38
C GLY A 48 -12.54 28.40 17.41
N ASP A 49 -12.84 29.39 16.56
CA ASP A 49 -14.14 30.07 16.54
C ASP A 49 -15.31 29.13 16.18
N ASN A 50 -15.03 28.05 15.44
CA ASN A 50 -16.00 27.05 15.01
C ASN A 50 -15.96 25.74 15.82
N LEU A 51 -15.27 25.71 16.97
CA LEU A 51 -15.02 24.48 17.73
C LEU A 51 -16.33 23.74 18.12
N GLU A 52 -17.37 24.47 18.51
CA GLU A 52 -18.67 23.87 18.86
C GLU A 52 -19.30 23.15 17.66
N VAL A 53 -19.31 23.80 16.48
CA VAL A 53 -19.82 23.23 15.22
C VAL A 53 -19.00 21.99 14.82
N LEU A 54 -17.67 22.03 14.98
CA LEU A 54 -16.82 20.88 14.68
C LEU A 54 -17.10 19.68 15.60
N LYS A 55 -17.38 19.92 16.88
CA LYS A 55 -17.76 18.87 17.84
C LYS A 55 -19.10 18.23 17.50
N GLU A 56 -20.04 19.01 16.97
CA GLU A 56 -21.34 18.51 16.52
C GLU A 56 -21.23 17.67 15.23
N ASN A 57 -20.42 18.14 14.27
CA ASN A 57 -20.26 17.47 12.97
C ASN A 57 -19.33 16.26 13.03
N PHE A 58 -18.30 16.29 13.88
CA PHE A 58 -17.28 15.23 13.99
C PHE A 58 -17.09 14.71 15.42
N PRO A 59 -18.16 14.25 16.11
CA PRO A 59 -18.10 13.89 17.53
C PRO A 59 -17.08 12.77 17.84
N LEU A 60 -16.75 11.92 16.86
CA LEU A 60 -15.74 10.87 16.97
C LEU A 60 -14.31 11.42 17.19
N LEU A 61 -14.02 12.63 16.70
CA LEU A 61 -12.71 13.27 16.85
C LEU A 61 -12.58 14.06 18.17
N PHE A 62 -13.68 14.21 18.92
CA PHE A 62 -13.73 14.98 20.17
C PHE A 62 -14.22 14.13 21.35
N PRO A 63 -13.33 13.38 22.01
CA PRO A 63 -13.67 12.67 23.24
C PRO A 63 -14.33 13.57 24.29
N LYS A 64 -15.48 13.14 24.82
CA LYS A 64 -16.35 13.95 25.73
C LYS A 64 -15.67 14.43 27.01
N ASN A 65 -14.59 13.77 27.41
CA ASN A 65 -13.81 14.07 28.61
C ASN A 65 -12.65 15.05 28.36
N THR A 66 -12.42 15.49 27.12
CA THR A 66 -11.37 16.46 26.78
C THR A 66 -11.92 17.89 26.85
N PRO A 67 -11.39 18.75 27.75
CA PRO A 67 -11.84 20.14 27.86
C PRO A 67 -11.53 20.95 26.60
N ASP A 68 -12.39 21.94 26.28
CA ASP A 68 -12.20 22.81 25.11
C ASP A 68 -10.87 23.57 25.13
N SER A 69 -10.36 23.89 26.32
CA SER A 69 -9.04 24.53 26.46
C SER A 69 -7.90 23.69 25.86
N VAL A 70 -8.02 22.36 25.83
CA VAL A 70 -7.02 21.48 25.21
C VAL A 70 -7.04 21.62 23.68
N TRP A 71 -8.23 21.66 23.09
CA TRP A 71 -8.39 21.86 21.64
C TRP A 71 -7.94 23.24 21.20
N ILE A 72 -8.34 24.28 21.94
CA ILE A 72 -7.89 25.66 21.67
C ILE A 72 -6.38 25.78 21.82
N ALA A 73 -5.78 25.16 22.84
CA ALA A 73 -4.33 25.14 22.99
C ALA A 73 -3.63 24.47 21.80
N LYS A 74 -4.14 23.32 21.32
CA LYS A 74 -3.61 22.64 20.12
C LYS A 74 -3.75 23.50 18.87
N ILE A 75 -4.91 24.12 18.64
CA ILE A 75 -5.15 25.00 17.48
C ILE A 75 -4.19 26.21 17.48
N GLN A 76 -3.88 26.76 18.65
CA GLN A 76 -3.03 27.95 18.79
C GLN A 76 -1.53 27.63 18.90
N ASP A 77 -1.17 26.36 19.07
CA ASP A 77 0.21 25.94 19.16
C ASP A 77 0.97 26.25 17.86
N LYS A 78 2.22 26.71 18.00
CA LYS A 78 3.00 27.21 16.86
C LYS A 78 3.48 26.07 15.97
N ASP A 79 3.87 24.95 16.56
CA ASP A 79 4.41 23.81 15.84
C ASP A 79 3.27 23.11 15.09
N GLU A 80 2.08 23.02 15.70
CA GLU A 80 0.85 22.55 15.05
C GLU A 80 0.47 23.41 13.84
N GLN A 81 0.49 24.74 13.99
CA GLN A 81 0.21 25.67 12.89
C GLN A 81 1.28 25.65 11.80
N GLU A 82 2.54 25.38 12.14
CA GLU A 82 3.61 25.20 11.17
C GLU A 82 3.41 23.90 10.37
N LEU A 83 3.15 22.79 11.06
CA LEU A 83 2.85 21.51 10.42
C LEU A 83 1.64 21.61 9.50
N TYR A 84 0.55 22.26 9.97
CA TYR A 84 -0.61 22.54 9.14
C TYR A 84 -0.22 23.29 7.86
N LYS A 85 0.58 24.36 7.96
CA LYS A 85 1.03 25.11 6.78
C LYS A 85 1.86 24.27 5.82
N GLU A 86 2.77 23.43 6.31
CA GLU A 86 3.53 22.50 5.45
C GLU A 86 2.61 21.54 4.71
N THR A 87 1.57 21.01 5.38
CA THR A 87 0.57 20.16 4.72
C THR A 87 -0.15 20.94 3.61
N GLN A 88 -0.53 22.20 3.82
CA GLN A 88 -1.23 22.99 2.80
C GLN A 88 -0.35 23.31 1.57
N LYS A 89 0.98 23.31 1.70
CA LYS A 89 1.88 23.45 0.54
C LYS A 89 1.82 22.22 -0.37
N VAL A 90 1.70 21.03 0.21
CA VAL A 90 1.57 19.77 -0.52
C VAL A 90 0.14 19.58 -1.03
N TYR A 91 -0.85 19.91 -0.21
CA TYR A 91 -2.26 19.62 -0.42
C TYR A 91 -3.10 20.85 -0.77
N SER A 92 -2.66 21.58 -1.80
CA SER A 92 -3.45 22.68 -2.37
C SER A 92 -4.68 22.20 -3.16
N SER A 93 -4.68 20.94 -3.59
CA SER A 93 -5.78 20.24 -4.24
C SER A 93 -5.77 18.77 -3.82
N PHE A 94 -6.96 18.15 -3.79
CA PHE A 94 -7.18 16.72 -3.54
C PHE A 94 -7.77 15.97 -4.73
N SER A 95 -7.97 16.64 -5.87
CA SER A 95 -8.67 16.08 -7.02
C SER A 95 -8.05 14.79 -7.57
N ASP A 96 -6.72 14.67 -7.53
CA ASP A 96 -5.99 13.45 -7.90
C ASP A 96 -6.25 12.30 -6.91
N ILE A 97 -6.22 12.60 -5.61
CA ILE A 97 -6.48 11.63 -4.54
C ILE A 97 -7.94 11.17 -4.59
N GLU A 98 -8.89 12.09 -4.74
CA GLU A 98 -10.31 11.79 -4.92
C GLU A 98 -10.55 10.89 -6.15
N THR A 99 -9.86 11.18 -7.27
CA THR A 99 -9.94 10.35 -8.48
C THR A 99 -9.39 8.95 -8.24
N GLU A 100 -8.22 8.83 -7.60
CA GLU A 100 -7.63 7.52 -7.28
C GLU A 100 -8.49 6.73 -6.26
N LEU A 101 -9.06 7.39 -5.24
CA LEU A 101 -9.99 6.78 -4.28
C LEU A 101 -11.30 6.33 -4.94
N THR A 102 -11.87 7.16 -5.82
CA THR A 102 -13.04 6.78 -6.62
C THR A 102 -12.76 5.53 -7.43
N SER A 103 -11.60 5.48 -8.10
CA SER A 103 -11.17 4.29 -8.84
C SER A 103 -11.04 3.07 -7.92
N LEU A 104 -10.33 3.21 -6.80
CA LEU A 104 -10.16 2.15 -5.79
C LEU A 104 -11.52 1.58 -5.35
N PHE A 105 -12.45 2.43 -4.95
CA PHE A 105 -13.77 2.00 -4.46
C PHE A 105 -14.60 1.33 -5.55
N LYS A 106 -14.52 1.78 -6.80
CA LYS A 106 -15.17 1.08 -7.93
C LYS A 106 -14.62 -0.32 -8.12
N TYR A 107 -13.29 -0.50 -8.09
CA TYR A 107 -12.68 -1.83 -8.19
C TYR A 107 -13.06 -2.72 -7.00
N ILE A 108 -13.03 -2.20 -5.77
CA ILE A 108 -13.46 -2.98 -4.60
C ILE A 108 -14.93 -3.39 -4.74
N THR A 109 -15.81 -2.48 -5.15
CA THR A 109 -17.25 -2.76 -5.34
C THR A 109 -17.49 -3.79 -6.43
N TYR A 110 -16.71 -3.77 -7.51
CA TYR A 110 -16.77 -4.81 -8.55
C TYR A 110 -16.53 -6.21 -7.98
N TYR A 111 -15.45 -6.36 -7.21
CA TYR A 111 -15.08 -7.65 -6.62
C TYR A 111 -15.92 -8.01 -5.39
N ASN A 112 -16.49 -7.01 -4.71
CA ASN A 112 -17.34 -7.19 -3.55
C ASN A 112 -18.55 -6.24 -3.64
N PRO A 113 -19.66 -6.68 -4.27
CA PRO A 113 -20.87 -5.85 -4.44
C PRO A 113 -21.55 -5.43 -3.13
N THR A 114 -21.16 -6.02 -2.00
CA THR A 114 -21.65 -5.66 -0.66
C THR A 114 -20.74 -4.67 0.07
N PHE A 115 -19.70 -4.17 -0.61
CA PHE A 115 -18.81 -3.16 -0.05
C PHE A 115 -19.55 -1.83 0.14
N ASN A 116 -19.46 -1.30 1.35
CA ASN A 116 -19.90 0.05 1.66
C ASN A 116 -18.71 0.98 1.54
N THR A 117 -18.82 1.97 0.66
CA THR A 117 -17.78 3.00 0.49
C THR A 117 -17.70 3.84 1.77
N PRO A 118 -16.51 3.99 2.37
CA PRO A 118 -16.34 4.86 3.53
C PRO A 118 -16.30 6.33 3.11
N ASP A 119 -16.80 7.22 3.95
CA ASP A 119 -16.42 8.62 3.87
C ASP A 119 -14.95 8.78 4.25
N ILE A 120 -14.33 9.86 3.77
CA ILE A 120 -12.93 10.18 4.01
C ILE A 120 -12.84 11.42 4.87
N ILE A 121 -12.04 11.37 5.93
CA ILE A 121 -11.69 12.56 6.71
C ILE A 121 -10.17 12.66 6.78
N THR A 122 -9.62 13.79 6.34
CA THR A 122 -8.19 14.07 6.52
C THR A 122 -7.93 14.74 7.86
N VAL A 123 -6.84 14.37 8.52
CA VAL A 123 -6.47 14.85 9.85
C VAL A 123 -4.96 15.09 9.92
N LEU A 124 -4.52 15.80 10.96
CA LEU A 124 -3.11 15.82 11.36
C LEU A 124 -2.93 14.95 12.61
N SER A 125 -1.97 14.03 12.54
CA SER A 125 -1.66 13.04 13.58
C SER A 125 -0.43 13.39 14.40
N ASN A 126 0.20 14.53 14.11
CA ASN A 126 1.55 14.89 14.54
C ASN A 126 2.59 13.86 14.04
N ILE A 127 2.44 13.49 12.77
CA ILE A 127 3.34 12.61 12.03
C ILE A 127 3.39 11.20 12.62
N ASP A 128 2.23 10.67 13.01
CA ASP A 128 2.12 9.28 13.44
C ASP A 128 2.13 8.34 12.23
N TYR A 129 3.32 7.88 11.87
CA TYR A 129 3.48 6.98 10.73
C TYR A 129 3.03 5.55 10.99
N GLU A 130 2.75 5.17 12.25
CA GLU A 130 2.17 3.87 12.59
C GLU A 130 0.67 3.85 12.23
N TYR A 131 -0.02 4.98 12.41
CA TYR A 131 -1.44 5.15 12.13
C TYR A 131 -1.70 6.14 10.98
N ARG A 132 -1.11 5.88 9.81
CA ARG A 132 -1.28 6.72 8.62
C ARG A 132 -2.73 6.79 8.15
N VAL A 133 -3.41 5.65 8.21
CA VAL A 133 -4.82 5.50 7.89
C VAL A 133 -5.48 4.66 8.96
N VAL A 134 -6.63 5.11 9.44
CA VAL A 134 -7.50 4.33 10.34
C VAL A 134 -8.82 4.10 9.62
N TYR A 135 -9.17 2.84 9.40
CA TYR A 135 -10.35 2.45 8.63
C TYR A 135 -11.41 1.77 9.49
N THR A 136 -12.67 2.06 9.17
CA THR A 136 -13.88 1.37 9.62
C THR A 136 -14.81 1.19 8.41
N ASP A 137 -15.85 0.36 8.53
CA ASP A 137 -16.80 0.13 7.43
C ASP A 137 -17.56 1.40 6.95
N LEU A 138 -17.49 2.51 7.69
CA LEU A 138 -18.18 3.77 7.37
C LEU A 138 -17.21 4.93 7.08
N LEU A 139 -15.96 4.85 7.55
CA LEU A 139 -15.07 6.00 7.59
C LEU A 139 -13.60 5.56 7.46
N ALA A 140 -12.82 6.32 6.69
CA ALA A 140 -11.37 6.27 6.72
C ALA A 140 -10.79 7.63 7.15
N LEU A 141 -9.99 7.63 8.22
CA LEU A 141 -9.18 8.78 8.62
C LEU A 141 -7.84 8.70 7.91
N ILE A 142 -7.38 9.78 7.28
CA ILE A 142 -6.09 9.86 6.60
C ILE A 142 -5.23 10.95 7.25
N SER A 143 -4.10 10.56 7.82
CA SER A 143 -3.12 11.44 8.45
C SER A 143 -2.21 12.06 7.40
N ILE A 144 -2.62 13.20 6.82
CA ILE A 144 -1.96 13.77 5.63
C ILE A 144 -0.58 14.36 5.93
N ASP A 145 -0.31 14.69 7.20
CA ASP A 145 0.99 15.14 7.70
C ASP A 145 2.09 14.07 7.66
N VAL A 146 1.72 12.80 7.47
CA VAL A 146 2.67 11.70 7.27
C VAL A 146 3.20 11.66 5.82
N TYR A 147 2.56 12.35 4.89
CA TYR A 147 2.84 12.26 3.46
C TYR A 147 3.36 13.58 2.88
N LEU A 148 4.39 14.18 3.48
CA LEU A 148 4.99 15.45 3.04
C LEU A 148 6.15 15.30 2.03
N GLY A 149 6.50 14.06 1.69
CA GLY A 149 7.66 13.71 0.86
C GLY A 149 8.79 13.11 1.70
N GLU A 150 9.45 12.06 1.21
CA GLU A 150 10.45 11.28 1.97
C GLU A 150 11.63 12.10 2.52
N ASP A 151 11.96 13.21 1.87
CA ASP A 151 13.05 14.12 2.22
C ASP A 151 12.61 15.30 3.11
N HIS A 152 11.33 15.36 3.52
CA HIS A 152 10.85 16.45 4.36
C HIS A 152 11.62 16.49 5.71
N PRO A 153 12.05 17.68 6.21
CA PRO A 153 12.87 17.78 7.42
C PRO A 153 12.29 17.13 8.68
N TYR A 154 10.96 17.06 8.79
CA TYR A 154 10.29 16.36 9.90
C TYR A 154 10.61 14.86 9.98
N TYR A 155 11.12 14.25 8.90
CA TYR A 155 11.46 12.84 8.85
C TYR A 155 12.98 12.60 8.97
N ASN A 156 13.78 13.60 9.36
CA ASN A 156 15.24 13.47 9.45
C ASN A 156 15.68 12.35 10.40
N ASP A 157 14.98 12.21 11.52
CA ASP A 157 15.27 11.18 12.52
C ASP A 157 14.58 9.84 12.23
N TYR A 158 13.80 9.75 11.15
CA TYR A 158 13.07 8.53 10.81
C TYR A 158 13.98 7.57 10.05
N PRO A 159 13.86 6.25 10.28
CA PRO A 159 14.59 5.28 9.49
C PRO A 159 14.27 5.43 8.00
N SER A 160 15.29 5.43 7.14
CA SER A 160 15.11 5.68 5.69
C SER A 160 14.07 4.77 5.03
N TYR A 161 14.01 3.50 5.47
CA TYR A 161 13.08 2.52 4.93
C TYR A 161 11.61 2.74 5.34
N ILE A 162 11.36 3.55 6.37
CA ILE A 162 10.02 4.00 6.78
C ILE A 162 9.65 5.23 5.96
N LYS A 163 10.51 6.26 5.98
CA LYS A 163 10.19 7.56 5.36
C LYS A 163 10.13 7.52 3.84
N GLN A 164 10.72 6.51 3.18
CA GLN A 164 10.56 6.32 1.73
C GLN A 164 9.08 6.17 1.29
N ASN A 165 8.20 5.78 2.22
CA ASN A 165 6.76 5.66 1.97
C ASN A 165 5.96 6.89 2.45
N ASN A 166 6.63 7.94 2.95
CA ASN A 166 6.00 9.22 3.36
C ASN A 166 5.73 10.12 2.13
N ILE A 167 5.19 9.54 1.07
CA ILE A 167 4.95 10.20 -0.21
C ILE A 167 3.46 10.19 -0.56
N ARG A 168 2.98 11.22 -1.23
CA ARG A 168 1.57 11.41 -1.58
C ARG A 168 0.98 10.20 -2.32
N GLU A 169 1.76 9.58 -3.20
CA GLU A 169 1.38 8.43 -4.01
C GLU A 169 1.06 7.17 -3.19
N ARG A 170 1.42 7.13 -1.90
CA ARG A 170 1.16 6.03 -0.98
C ARG A 170 -0.20 6.12 -0.28
N ILE A 171 -0.85 7.29 -0.24
CA ILE A 171 -2.11 7.50 0.48
C ILE A 171 -3.16 6.44 0.09
N VAL A 172 -3.45 6.31 -1.19
CA VAL A 172 -4.51 5.42 -1.69
C VAL A 172 -4.12 3.95 -1.51
N VAL A 173 -2.82 3.63 -1.56
CA VAL A 173 -2.33 2.28 -1.26
C VAL A 173 -2.52 1.94 0.21
N ASP A 174 -2.27 2.88 1.12
CA ASP A 174 -2.47 2.68 2.56
C ASP A 174 -3.96 2.58 2.92
N VAL A 175 -4.83 3.32 2.25
CA VAL A 175 -6.30 3.14 2.33
C VAL A 175 -6.69 1.73 1.87
N ALA A 176 -6.22 1.31 0.69
CA ALA A 176 -6.52 -0.02 0.16
C ALA A 176 -6.03 -1.13 1.11
N ASN A 177 -4.81 -1.01 1.66
CA ASN A 177 -4.26 -1.97 2.62
C ASN A 177 -5.13 -2.07 3.88
N ASN A 178 -5.55 -0.95 4.46
CA ASN A 178 -6.40 -0.96 5.65
C ASN A 178 -7.76 -1.62 5.39
N ILE A 179 -8.36 -1.38 4.21
CA ILE A 179 -9.57 -2.08 3.79
C ILE A 179 -9.31 -3.58 3.64
N ILE A 180 -8.22 -3.98 2.96
CA ILE A 180 -7.84 -5.38 2.78
C ILE A 180 -7.68 -6.10 4.14
N GLU A 181 -6.91 -5.51 5.06
CA GLU A 181 -6.66 -6.08 6.39
C GLU A 181 -7.96 -6.25 7.18
N SER A 182 -8.90 -5.31 7.07
CA SER A 182 -10.20 -5.40 7.76
C SER A 182 -11.08 -6.57 7.29
N LYS A 183 -10.87 -7.06 6.06
CA LYS A 183 -11.70 -8.11 5.43
C LYS A 183 -11.06 -9.49 5.47
N LEU A 184 -9.73 -9.58 5.65
CA LEU A 184 -9.04 -10.86 5.66
C LEU A 184 -9.28 -11.61 6.98
N LYS A 185 -9.42 -12.94 6.86
CA LYS A 185 -9.58 -13.81 8.01
C LYS A 185 -8.27 -13.90 8.80
N PRO A 186 -8.33 -14.04 10.14
CA PRO A 186 -7.15 -14.31 10.94
C PRO A 186 -6.37 -15.52 10.43
N PHE A 187 -5.08 -15.33 10.23
CA PHE A 187 -4.18 -16.34 9.71
C PHE A 187 -3.56 -17.17 10.84
N ASN A 188 -3.76 -18.49 10.81
CA ASN A 188 -3.38 -19.40 11.89
C ASN A 188 -2.23 -20.36 11.56
N ASN A 189 -1.82 -20.46 10.28
CA ASN A 189 -0.76 -21.38 9.86
C ASN A 189 0.63 -20.82 10.24
N ARG A 190 1.50 -21.65 10.80
CA ARG A 190 2.80 -21.17 11.31
C ARG A 190 3.94 -21.25 10.29
N SER A 191 3.74 -22.00 9.21
CA SER A 191 4.79 -22.21 8.20
C SER A 191 5.14 -20.91 7.47
N PHE A 192 6.42 -20.78 7.12
CA PHE A 192 6.92 -19.62 6.39
C PHE A 192 6.27 -19.46 5.01
N LEU A 193 6.07 -20.57 4.28
CA LEU A 193 5.38 -20.61 2.99
C LEU A 193 3.96 -20.06 3.10
N ALA A 194 3.19 -20.54 4.08
CA ALA A 194 1.83 -20.07 4.26
C ALA A 194 1.80 -18.57 4.58
N LYS A 195 2.70 -18.08 5.44
CA LYS A 195 2.80 -16.64 5.71
C LYS A 195 3.14 -15.82 4.47
N MET A 196 4.10 -16.29 3.65
CA MET A 196 4.43 -15.62 2.38
C MET A 196 3.20 -15.52 1.49
N ILE A 197 2.47 -16.62 1.30
CA ILE A 197 1.29 -16.66 0.43
C ILE A 197 0.14 -15.82 1.01
N TYR A 198 -0.05 -15.80 2.33
CA TYR A 198 -1.02 -14.92 2.98
C TYR A 198 -0.73 -13.44 2.69
N GLU A 199 0.53 -13.00 2.84
CA GLU A 199 0.95 -11.65 2.42
C GLU A 199 0.86 -11.45 0.90
N GLY A 200 1.07 -12.52 0.13
CA GLY A 200 0.89 -12.55 -1.31
C GLY A 200 -0.57 -12.33 -1.75
N LYS A 201 -1.55 -12.85 -0.99
CA LYS A 201 -2.99 -12.61 -1.22
C LYS A 201 -3.31 -11.12 -1.05
N LYS A 202 -2.75 -10.47 -0.02
CA LYS A 202 -2.90 -9.01 0.19
C LYS A 202 -2.36 -8.21 -0.99
N LEU A 203 -1.13 -8.50 -1.41
CA LEU A 203 -0.52 -7.81 -2.55
C LEU A 203 -1.24 -8.10 -3.87
N TYR A 204 -1.81 -9.30 -4.03
CA TYR A 204 -2.66 -9.61 -5.19
C TYR A 204 -3.98 -8.83 -5.16
N LEU A 205 -4.60 -8.62 -3.99
CA LEU A 205 -5.75 -7.72 -3.87
C LEU A 205 -5.40 -6.29 -4.30
N LEU A 206 -4.21 -5.78 -3.97
CA LEU A 206 -3.74 -4.50 -4.49
C LEU A 206 -3.59 -4.48 -6.02
N ASP A 207 -3.25 -5.60 -6.66
CA ASP A 207 -3.24 -5.67 -8.14
C ASP A 207 -4.63 -5.48 -8.75
N LEU A 208 -5.63 -6.04 -8.08
CA LEU A 208 -7.01 -5.97 -8.53
C LEU A 208 -7.63 -4.60 -8.24
N TYR A 209 -7.29 -4.03 -7.08
CA TYR A 209 -7.88 -2.77 -6.59
C TYR A 209 -7.19 -1.53 -7.14
N LEU A 210 -5.89 -1.61 -7.44
CA LEU A 210 -5.08 -0.50 -7.93
C LEU A 210 -4.31 -0.90 -9.21
N PRO A 211 -5.00 -1.27 -10.31
CA PRO A 211 -4.34 -1.80 -11.50
C PRO A 211 -3.40 -0.79 -12.19
N SER A 212 -3.63 0.51 -12.02
CA SER A 212 -2.77 1.57 -12.56
C SER A 212 -1.55 1.89 -11.69
N LYS A 213 -1.49 1.43 -10.43
CA LYS A 213 -0.33 1.70 -9.57
C LYS A 213 0.84 0.78 -9.90
N PRO A 214 2.07 1.33 -9.99
CA PRO A 214 3.28 0.53 -10.13
C PRO A 214 3.47 -0.43 -8.95
N ASP A 215 4.03 -1.61 -9.24
CA ASP A 215 4.27 -2.65 -8.25
C ASP A 215 5.18 -2.18 -7.10
N GLU A 216 6.19 -1.35 -7.38
CA GLU A 216 7.07 -0.79 -6.35
C GLU A 216 6.32 0.12 -5.37
N ILE A 217 5.32 0.86 -5.86
CA ILE A 217 4.49 1.73 -5.02
C ILE A 217 3.51 0.89 -4.22
N LYS A 218 2.92 -0.18 -4.79
CA LYS A 218 2.03 -1.10 -4.06
C LYS A 218 2.74 -1.76 -2.88
N ILE A 219 3.90 -2.36 -3.12
CA ILE A 219 4.67 -3.08 -2.09
C ILE A 219 5.46 -2.14 -1.16
N GLY A 220 5.66 -0.87 -1.54
CA GLY A 220 6.37 0.13 -0.74
C GLY A 220 7.88 -0.07 -0.75
N TYR A 221 8.44 -0.40 -1.92
CA TYR A 221 9.88 -0.49 -2.15
C TYR A 221 10.36 0.76 -2.88
N SER A 222 11.57 1.23 -2.55
CA SER A 222 12.27 2.17 -3.44
C SER A 222 12.52 1.52 -4.80
N LYS A 223 12.63 2.34 -5.85
CA LYS A 223 12.83 1.84 -7.21
C LYS A 223 14.07 0.93 -7.33
N GLU A 224 15.16 1.29 -6.66
CA GLU A 224 16.40 0.52 -6.62
C GLU A 224 16.20 -0.86 -5.98
N LYS A 225 15.53 -0.90 -4.83
CA LYS A 225 15.26 -2.15 -4.10
C LYS A 225 14.27 -3.04 -4.85
N PHE A 226 13.30 -2.45 -5.54
CA PHE A 226 12.38 -3.19 -6.40
C PHE A 226 13.10 -3.81 -7.59
N ASN A 227 13.98 -3.05 -8.25
CA ASN A 227 14.81 -3.58 -9.35
C ASN A 227 15.74 -4.70 -8.87
N TRP A 228 16.31 -4.57 -7.67
CA TRP A 228 17.09 -5.66 -7.05
C TRP A 228 16.23 -6.90 -6.83
N ALA A 229 15.01 -6.75 -6.29
CA ALA A 229 14.11 -7.87 -6.04
C ALA A 229 13.71 -8.60 -7.33
N LEU A 230 13.52 -7.86 -8.43
CA LEU A 230 13.28 -8.45 -9.75
C LEU A 230 14.48 -9.26 -10.25
N ALA A 231 15.69 -8.68 -10.15
CA ALA A 231 16.91 -9.30 -10.67
C ALA A 231 17.39 -10.51 -9.84
N ASN A 232 16.96 -10.63 -8.58
CA ASN A 232 17.43 -11.65 -7.64
C ASN A 232 16.33 -12.65 -7.23
N GLU A 233 15.18 -12.65 -7.90
CA GLU A 233 14.04 -13.49 -7.52
C GLU A 233 14.38 -14.98 -7.49
N GLU A 234 15.11 -15.47 -8.51
CA GLU A 234 15.57 -16.87 -8.58
C GLU A 234 16.52 -17.23 -7.43
N GLN A 235 17.47 -16.35 -7.11
CA GLN A 235 18.47 -16.56 -6.08
C GLN A 235 17.83 -16.56 -4.68
N VAL A 236 16.89 -15.65 -4.43
CA VAL A 236 16.11 -15.62 -3.19
C VAL A 236 15.30 -16.90 -3.03
N TRP A 237 14.59 -17.32 -4.09
CA TRP A 237 13.83 -18.56 -4.07
C TRP A 237 14.71 -19.79 -3.82
N LYS A 238 15.83 -19.88 -4.54
CA LYS A 238 16.83 -20.95 -4.36
C LYS A 238 17.32 -21.00 -2.91
N TYR A 239 17.64 -19.85 -2.30
CA TYR A 239 18.03 -19.79 -0.89
C TYR A 239 16.95 -20.35 0.04
N PHE A 240 15.67 -20.03 -0.19
CA PHE A 240 14.56 -20.56 0.62
C PHE A 240 14.43 -22.09 0.50
N ILE A 241 14.65 -22.64 -0.70
CA ILE A 241 14.63 -24.09 -0.94
C ILE A 241 15.83 -24.79 -0.31
N GLU A 242 17.05 -24.34 -0.60
CA GLU A 242 18.29 -25.00 -0.15
C GLU A 242 18.43 -25.02 1.38
N ASN A 243 17.90 -23.99 2.05
CA ASN A 243 17.90 -23.89 3.51
C ASN A 243 16.64 -24.50 4.16
N ASN A 244 15.78 -25.18 3.39
CA ASN A 244 14.54 -25.82 3.86
C ASN A 244 13.61 -24.86 4.63
N LEU A 245 13.50 -23.60 4.20
CA LEU A 245 12.79 -22.56 4.96
C LEU A 245 11.29 -22.61 4.78
N LEU A 246 10.78 -23.10 3.63
CA LEU A 246 9.35 -23.02 3.27
C LEU A 246 8.42 -23.59 4.35
N TYR A 247 8.71 -24.79 4.85
CA TYR A 247 7.87 -25.45 5.85
C TYR A 247 8.33 -25.17 7.29
N SER A 248 9.34 -24.32 7.48
CA SER A 248 9.82 -23.94 8.81
C SER A 248 8.78 -23.10 9.55
N THR A 249 8.66 -23.34 10.85
CA THR A 249 7.82 -22.56 11.77
C THR A 249 8.64 -21.60 12.63
N ASP A 250 9.94 -21.40 12.33
CA ASP A 250 10.80 -20.47 13.06
C ASP A 250 10.32 -19.01 12.88
N THR A 251 9.91 -18.39 13.97
CA THR A 251 9.40 -17.01 13.98
C THR A 251 10.48 -15.99 13.61
N LYS A 252 11.77 -16.33 13.73
CA LYS A 252 12.86 -15.45 13.26
C LYS A 252 12.79 -15.20 11.76
N LEU A 253 12.20 -16.11 10.97
CA LEU A 253 12.02 -15.90 9.53
C LEU A 253 11.10 -14.73 9.22
N ASN A 254 10.14 -14.42 10.10
CA ASN A 254 9.29 -13.25 9.95
C ASN A 254 10.13 -11.97 9.95
N LYS A 255 10.94 -11.76 11.00
CA LYS A 255 11.87 -10.62 11.12
C LYS A 255 12.90 -10.54 10.00
N ARG A 256 13.23 -11.67 9.37
CA ARG A 256 14.25 -11.73 8.30
C ARG A 256 13.67 -11.41 6.92
N PHE A 257 12.40 -11.75 6.67
CA PHE A 257 11.87 -11.80 5.30
C PHE A 257 10.42 -11.30 5.14
N LEU A 258 9.64 -11.09 6.21
CA LEU A 258 8.22 -10.73 6.13
C LEU A 258 7.85 -9.44 6.86
N GLU A 259 8.58 -9.08 7.91
CA GLU A 259 8.36 -7.84 8.66
C GLU A 259 9.12 -6.67 8.04
N GLU A 260 8.66 -5.46 8.31
CA GLU A 260 9.28 -4.24 7.82
C GLU A 260 10.71 -4.09 8.36
N ALA A 261 11.64 -3.80 7.45
CA ALA A 261 13.07 -3.73 7.72
C ALA A 261 13.79 -2.99 6.58
N PRO A 262 14.99 -2.44 6.80
CA PRO A 262 15.79 -1.82 5.74
C PRO A 262 16.26 -2.80 4.66
N PHE A 263 16.36 -4.08 5.01
CA PHE A 263 16.76 -5.18 4.13
C PHE A 263 16.39 -6.54 4.70
N SER A 264 16.36 -7.55 3.84
CA SER A 264 16.17 -8.95 4.24
C SER A 264 17.51 -9.59 4.60
N LYS A 265 17.51 -10.47 5.61
CA LYS A 265 18.75 -11.02 6.19
C LYS A 265 19.05 -12.42 5.68
N PHE A 266 19.94 -12.53 4.70
CA PHE A 266 20.48 -13.80 4.21
C PHE A 266 21.79 -14.18 4.91
N TYR A 267 22.36 -13.24 5.71
CA TYR A 267 23.65 -13.34 6.39
C TYR A 267 24.86 -13.29 5.44
N ILE A 268 24.77 -12.44 4.41
CA ILE A 268 25.84 -12.14 3.45
C ILE A 268 26.10 -10.64 3.37
N SER A 269 27.21 -10.24 2.75
CA SER A 269 27.62 -8.83 2.63
C SER A 269 26.61 -7.98 1.84
N GLU A 270 25.95 -8.58 0.86
CA GLU A 270 25.06 -7.93 -0.09
C GLU A 270 23.63 -7.77 0.46
N ASP A 271 23.33 -8.23 1.69
CA ASP A 271 22.01 -8.14 2.32
C ASP A 271 21.44 -6.73 2.21
N ARG A 272 22.28 -5.70 2.42
CA ARG A 272 21.89 -4.28 2.38
C ARG A 272 21.35 -3.82 1.03
N MET A 273 21.54 -4.57 -0.06
CA MET A 273 20.96 -4.27 -1.36
C MET A 273 19.52 -4.81 -1.49
N SER A 274 19.16 -5.85 -0.73
CA SER A 274 17.82 -6.42 -0.75
C SER A 274 16.79 -5.51 -0.07
N PRO A 275 15.52 -5.48 -0.48
CA PRO A 275 14.47 -4.86 0.31
C PRO A 275 14.18 -5.68 1.57
N GLY A 276 13.62 -5.04 2.60
CA GLY A 276 12.87 -5.76 3.62
C GLY A 276 11.64 -6.45 3.01
N ARG A 277 10.98 -7.33 3.77
CA ARG A 277 9.74 -7.99 3.32
C ARG A 277 9.86 -8.79 2.01
N ILE A 278 11.06 -9.25 1.61
CA ILE A 278 11.24 -9.95 0.31
C ILE A 278 10.40 -11.23 0.20
N GLY A 279 10.10 -11.89 1.32
CA GLY A 279 9.19 -13.03 1.37
C GLY A 279 7.76 -12.67 0.95
N GLN A 280 7.29 -11.46 1.25
CA GLN A 280 5.98 -10.99 0.76
C GLN A 280 5.97 -10.89 -0.76
N ARG A 281 7.05 -10.36 -1.36
CA ARG A 281 7.22 -10.30 -2.82
C ARG A 281 7.18 -11.70 -3.45
N ILE A 282 7.89 -12.67 -2.88
CA ILE A 282 7.88 -14.06 -3.38
C ILE A 282 6.47 -14.66 -3.28
N GLY A 283 5.82 -14.51 -2.13
CA GLY A 283 4.43 -14.93 -1.94
C GLY A 283 3.47 -14.31 -2.96
N TRP A 284 3.64 -13.02 -3.26
CA TRP A 284 2.87 -12.32 -4.28
C TRP A 284 3.06 -12.92 -5.68
N GLN A 285 4.29 -13.28 -6.06
CA GLN A 285 4.52 -13.95 -7.35
C GLN A 285 3.96 -15.37 -7.39
N ILE A 286 3.96 -16.10 -6.27
CA ILE A 286 3.30 -17.41 -6.17
C ILE A 286 1.79 -17.27 -6.40
N VAL A 287 1.13 -16.31 -5.75
CA VAL A 287 -0.31 -16.05 -5.91
C VAL A 287 -0.64 -15.61 -7.33
N ARG A 288 0.14 -14.69 -7.91
CA ARG A 288 -0.01 -14.30 -9.33
C ARG A 288 0.11 -15.52 -10.25
N SER A 289 1.12 -16.36 -10.03
CA SER A 289 1.33 -17.59 -10.81
C SER A 289 0.15 -18.55 -10.66
N PHE A 290 -0.41 -18.69 -9.45
CA PHE A 290 -1.60 -19.49 -9.23
C PHE A 290 -2.81 -18.97 -10.01
N MET A 291 -3.13 -17.69 -9.91
CA MET A 291 -4.27 -17.10 -10.64
C MET A 291 -4.06 -17.10 -12.16
N ASP A 292 -2.80 -17.07 -12.63
CA ASP A 292 -2.48 -17.20 -14.06
C ASP A 292 -2.70 -18.61 -14.60
N ASN A 293 -2.66 -19.65 -13.75
CA ASN A 293 -2.68 -21.06 -14.14
C ASN A 293 -3.95 -21.81 -13.74
N ASN A 294 -4.86 -21.17 -13.01
CA ASN A 294 -6.09 -21.76 -12.49
C ASN A 294 -7.25 -20.79 -12.71
N ASP A 295 -8.40 -21.32 -13.11
CA ASP A 295 -9.63 -20.54 -13.27
C ASP A 295 -10.40 -20.54 -11.93
N VAL A 296 -10.07 -19.58 -11.08
CA VAL A 296 -10.52 -19.50 -9.68
C VAL A 296 -11.01 -18.07 -9.42
N SER A 297 -12.14 -17.92 -8.73
CA SER A 297 -12.65 -16.60 -8.34
C SER A 297 -11.77 -15.96 -7.26
N LEU A 298 -11.90 -14.64 -7.07
CA LEU A 298 -11.19 -13.96 -5.98
C LEU A 298 -11.62 -14.50 -4.60
N GLN A 299 -12.91 -14.74 -4.39
CA GLN A 299 -13.47 -15.24 -3.14
C GLN A 299 -12.93 -16.64 -2.80
N ASP A 300 -12.80 -17.48 -3.82
CA ASP A 300 -12.19 -18.80 -3.68
C ASP A 300 -10.70 -18.68 -3.34
N LEU A 301 -9.93 -17.86 -4.06
CA LEU A 301 -8.51 -17.61 -3.76
C LEU A 301 -8.30 -17.23 -2.29
N LEU A 302 -9.12 -16.32 -1.76
CA LEU A 302 -9.00 -15.86 -0.38
C LEU A 302 -9.35 -16.95 0.65
N SER A 303 -10.17 -17.92 0.25
CA SER A 303 -10.63 -19.04 1.10
C SER A 303 -9.73 -20.28 1.02
N LEU A 304 -8.97 -20.44 -0.07
CA LEU A 304 -8.07 -21.58 -0.27
C LEU A 304 -6.91 -21.59 0.73
N ASP A 305 -6.49 -22.80 1.11
CA ASP A 305 -5.30 -23.01 1.93
C ASP A 305 -4.03 -22.62 1.16
N GLU A 306 -3.07 -22.05 1.87
CA GLU A 306 -1.86 -21.56 1.24
C GLU A 306 -0.99 -22.67 0.62
N GLU A 307 -1.00 -23.88 1.17
CA GLU A 307 -0.28 -25.02 0.60
C GLU A 307 -0.92 -25.49 -0.71
N GLU A 308 -2.25 -25.44 -0.80
CA GLU A 308 -3.00 -25.73 -2.02
C GLU A 308 -2.67 -24.73 -3.13
N ILE A 309 -2.66 -23.43 -2.79
CA ILE A 309 -2.23 -22.36 -3.70
C ILE A 309 -0.82 -22.64 -4.20
N PHE A 310 0.12 -22.97 -3.30
CA PHE A 310 1.49 -23.24 -3.70
C PHE A 310 1.60 -24.42 -4.67
N LYS A 311 0.99 -25.57 -4.34
CA LYS A 311 1.05 -26.80 -5.15
C LYS A 311 0.50 -26.60 -6.55
N ASN A 312 -0.58 -25.83 -6.67
CA ASN A 312 -1.25 -25.56 -7.93
C ASN A 312 -0.73 -24.29 -8.65
N SER A 313 0.19 -23.55 -8.03
CA SER A 313 0.71 -22.29 -8.59
C SER A 313 1.54 -22.47 -9.86
N LYS A 314 2.19 -23.63 -10.01
CA LYS A 314 3.27 -23.87 -10.99
C LYS A 314 4.39 -22.81 -10.94
N TYR A 315 4.55 -22.15 -9.80
CA TYR A 315 5.50 -21.06 -9.64
C TYR A 315 6.93 -21.51 -9.92
N LYS A 316 7.57 -20.80 -10.85
CA LYS A 316 9.00 -20.89 -11.16
C LYS A 316 9.50 -19.44 -11.29
N PRO A 317 10.51 -19.04 -10.50
CA PRO A 317 11.06 -17.69 -10.60
C PRO A 317 11.52 -17.37 -12.02
N ARG A 318 11.42 -16.11 -12.41
CA ARG A 318 11.98 -15.63 -13.68
C ARG A 318 13.52 -15.65 -13.59
N LYS A 319 14.16 -16.10 -14.66
CA LYS A 319 15.62 -16.07 -14.84
C LYS A 319 16.12 -14.68 -15.22
#